data_AF-A0A137QSA8-F1
#
_entry.id   AF-A0A137QSA8-F1
#
_cell.length_a   1.000
_cell.length_b   1.000
_cell.length_c   1.000
_cell.angle_alpha   90.00
_cell.angle_beta   90.00
_cell.angle_gamma   90.00
#
_symmetry.space_group_name_H-M   'P 1'
#
loop_
_entity.id
_entity.type
_entity.pdbx_description
1 polymer ?
#
loop_
_entity_poly.entity_id
_entity_poly.type
_entity_poly.pdbx_seq_one_letter_code
_entity_poly.pdbx_strand_id
1 'polypeptide(L)'
;MTSLRLRIPSRPVARSLCIPPLGRTEVYHLPDASPIVPKLEFLDLSTCGVIEGELDMILARFRNLKHLVIDECPILKADLRQGEWMALGKRCALVGVKRARDRERELKAWLEERWVGDQQALGSDGGPAHLVVNPARAEPRRQRPGRRGLASATISIRDHPTGEANEAKTSLIPRDPTMPRPPISKFRILPFVPVLETLATTTVIAVAPSRHPAIRAEFETGWAEGIAQLEVTRARMRTSSRNGIRLLKFAPDAENRNGRRTGMEGLEDVQVDDDTAFIIHDDKAPLLCLAGPSRNEHHVEGCGHSIGWDIWHETTEDVN
;
A
#
# COMPACT_ATOMS: atom_id res chain seq x y z
N MET A 1 1.62 -0.86 -22.91
CA MET A 1 2.25 0.41 -22.49
C MET A 1 3.10 0.11 -21.27
N THR A 2 4.41 0.37 -21.34
CA THR A 2 5.38 0.13 -20.24
C THR A 2 5.94 1.43 -19.68
N SER A 3 5.78 2.54 -20.39
CA SER A 3 6.25 3.86 -19.99
C SER A 3 5.13 4.87 -20.09
N LEU A 4 5.02 5.76 -19.09
CA LEU A 4 4.04 6.85 -19.04
C LEU A 4 4.75 8.13 -18.59
N ARG A 5 4.47 9.22 -19.29
CA ARG A 5 4.90 10.57 -18.91
C ARG A 5 3.69 11.48 -18.79
N LEU A 6 3.54 12.13 -17.65
CA LEU A 6 2.54 13.15 -17.40
C LEU A 6 3.23 14.34 -16.74
N ARG A 7 3.30 15.46 -17.48
CA ARG A 7 3.87 16.72 -16.99
C ARG A 7 2.78 17.78 -16.99
N ILE A 8 1.97 17.77 -15.93
CA ILE A 8 0.86 18.72 -15.77
C ILE A 8 1.13 19.57 -14.53
N PRO A 9 1.71 20.77 -14.72
CA PRO A 9 2.19 21.62 -13.64
C PRO A 9 1.19 21.75 -12.49
N SER A 10 1.65 21.42 -11.27
CA SER A 10 0.89 21.55 -10.02
C SER A 10 -0.42 20.76 -9.94
N ARG A 11 -0.72 19.85 -10.87
CA ARG A 11 -1.94 19.02 -10.80
C ARG A 11 -1.71 17.75 -9.98
N PRO A 12 -2.63 17.40 -9.06
CA PRO A 12 -2.52 16.20 -8.22
C PRO A 12 -2.91 14.94 -9.02
N VAL A 13 -2.08 14.54 -9.98
CA VAL A 13 -2.38 13.42 -10.90
C VAL A 13 -2.21 12.04 -10.24
N ALA A 14 -1.37 11.93 -9.21
CA ALA A 14 -1.03 10.65 -8.59
C ALA A 14 -2.26 9.90 -8.07
N ARG A 15 -3.22 10.61 -7.45
CA ARG A 15 -4.47 10.01 -6.98
C ARG A 15 -5.32 9.47 -8.11
N SER A 16 -5.44 10.21 -9.21
CA SER A 16 -6.20 9.76 -10.38
C SER A 16 -5.59 8.52 -11.04
N LEU A 17 -4.28 8.35 -10.95
CA LEU A 17 -3.57 7.16 -11.42
C LEU A 17 -3.71 5.97 -10.46
N CYS A 18 -3.73 6.23 -9.16
CA CYS A 18 -3.65 5.18 -8.13
C CYS A 18 -5.01 4.70 -7.62
N ILE A 19 -6.02 5.58 -7.61
CA ILE A 19 -7.36 5.25 -7.13
C ILE A 19 -8.10 4.56 -8.28
N PRO A 20 -8.48 3.28 -8.15
CA PRO A 20 -9.36 2.67 -9.14
C PRO A 20 -10.65 3.49 -9.19
N PRO A 21 -11.22 3.75 -10.37
CA PRO A 21 -12.47 4.49 -10.47
C PRO A 21 -13.49 3.82 -9.56
N LEU A 22 -13.82 4.49 -8.45
CA LEU A 22 -14.79 3.98 -7.48
C LEU A 22 -16.05 3.71 -8.27
N GLY A 23 -16.52 2.46 -8.22
CA GLY A 23 -17.65 1.97 -8.99
C GLY A 23 -18.73 3.03 -9.06
N ARG A 24 -18.80 3.72 -10.20
CA ARG A 24 -19.96 4.54 -10.51
C ARG A 24 -21.11 3.56 -10.50
N THR A 25 -22.04 3.84 -9.60
CA THR A 25 -23.39 3.28 -9.57
C THR A 25 -23.88 3.05 -10.99
N GLU A 26 -24.52 1.89 -11.19
CA GLU A 26 -24.86 1.16 -12.42
C GLU A 26 -25.54 1.93 -13.59
N VAL A 27 -25.59 3.26 -13.56
CA VAL A 27 -26.45 4.06 -14.43
C VAL A 27 -25.76 4.52 -15.72
N TYR A 28 -24.42 4.44 -15.83
CA TYR A 28 -23.73 4.77 -17.08
C TYR A 28 -22.70 3.72 -17.45
N HIS A 29 -23.07 2.85 -18.39
CA HIS A 29 -22.19 1.96 -19.14
C HIS A 29 -21.20 2.80 -19.99
N LEU A 30 -20.21 3.40 -19.34
CA LEU A 30 -18.98 3.79 -20.03
C LEU A 30 -18.05 2.58 -20.01
N PRO A 31 -17.67 2.04 -21.18
CA PRO A 31 -16.76 0.90 -21.24
C PRO A 31 -15.37 1.32 -20.69
N ASP A 32 -14.91 0.62 -19.65
CA ASP A 32 -13.48 0.42 -19.31
C ASP A 32 -12.56 1.67 -19.26
N ALA A 33 -13.06 2.84 -18.84
CA ALA A 33 -12.35 4.11 -19.01
C ALA A 33 -11.28 4.44 -17.95
N SER A 34 -10.65 3.47 -17.29
CA SER A 34 -9.37 3.71 -16.61
C SER A 34 -8.30 2.87 -17.30
N PRO A 35 -7.30 3.50 -17.95
CA PRO A 35 -6.18 2.76 -18.50
C PRO A 35 -5.39 2.17 -17.33
N ILE A 36 -5.73 0.95 -16.94
CA ILE A 36 -4.87 0.18 -16.07
C ILE A 36 -3.64 -0.14 -16.91
N VAL A 37 -2.52 0.46 -16.53
CA VAL A 37 -1.21 0.13 -17.09
C VAL A 37 -0.49 -0.73 -16.05
N PRO A 38 -0.87 -2.01 -15.88
CA PRO A 38 -0.34 -2.91 -14.84
C PRO A 38 1.17 -3.17 -14.98
N LYS A 39 1.69 -2.99 -16.20
CA LYS A 39 3.04 -3.32 -16.66
C LYS A 39 3.84 -2.04 -16.81
N LEU A 40 3.46 -1.00 -16.07
CA LEU A 40 4.17 0.27 -16.06
C LEU A 40 5.51 0.05 -15.35
N GLU A 41 6.59 0.18 -16.11
CA GLU A 41 7.97 0.07 -15.65
C GLU A 41 8.62 1.45 -15.50
N PHE A 42 8.17 2.43 -16.28
CA PHE A 42 8.67 3.81 -16.21
C PHE A 42 7.53 4.80 -16.01
N LEU A 43 7.67 5.69 -15.02
CA LEU A 43 6.72 6.77 -14.76
C LEU A 43 7.43 8.11 -14.56
N ASP A 44 7.15 9.05 -15.45
CA ASP A 44 7.56 10.46 -15.31
C ASP A 44 6.34 11.29 -14.88
N LEU A 45 6.40 11.83 -13.67
CA LEU A 45 5.43 12.77 -13.12
C LEU A 45 6.06 14.15 -12.88
N SER A 46 7.14 14.49 -13.59
CA SER A 46 7.83 15.76 -13.42
C SER A 46 6.84 16.93 -13.56
N THR A 47 7.03 17.98 -12.76
CA THR A 47 6.15 19.17 -12.60
C THR A 47 4.77 18.91 -12.00
N CYS A 48 4.36 17.67 -11.76
CA CYS A 48 3.04 17.39 -11.19
C CYS A 48 2.97 17.75 -9.70
N GLY A 49 1.75 17.93 -9.19
CA GLY A 49 1.46 18.20 -7.78
C GLY A 49 1.51 16.93 -6.92
N VAL A 50 2.60 16.15 -6.98
CA VAL A 50 2.78 14.93 -6.17
C VAL A 50 3.22 15.30 -4.76
N ILE A 51 2.54 14.77 -3.75
CA ILE A 51 2.90 14.93 -2.33
C ILE A 51 3.51 13.65 -1.75
N GLU A 52 4.16 13.75 -0.58
CA GLU A 52 4.88 12.65 0.07
C GLU A 52 4.07 11.37 0.27
N GLY A 53 2.84 11.48 0.76
CA GLY A 53 1.97 10.31 0.94
C GLY A 53 1.56 9.63 -0.37
N GLU A 54 1.67 10.31 -1.51
CA GLU A 54 1.31 9.76 -2.82
C GLU A 54 2.43 8.93 -3.44
N LEU A 55 3.68 9.13 -3.04
CA LEU A 55 4.79 8.27 -3.46
C LEU A 55 4.55 6.82 -3.02
N ASP A 56 4.16 6.62 -1.76
CA ASP A 56 3.76 5.31 -1.25
C ASP A 56 2.62 4.71 -2.07
N MET A 57 1.65 5.54 -2.49
CA MET A 57 0.51 5.09 -3.29
C MET A 57 0.93 4.65 -4.69
N ILE A 58 1.81 5.42 -5.35
CA ILE A 58 2.36 5.12 -6.68
C ILE A 58 3.12 3.79 -6.63
N LEU A 59 4.08 3.67 -5.70
CA LEU A 59 4.91 2.46 -5.57
C LEU A 59 4.09 1.24 -5.11
N ALA A 60 3.03 1.44 -4.31
CA ALA A 60 2.12 0.36 -3.93
C ALA A 60 1.17 -0.05 -5.06
N ARG A 61 0.84 0.88 -5.95
CA ARG A 61 -0.07 0.66 -7.08
C ARG A 61 0.64 -0.01 -8.24
N PHE A 62 1.84 0.44 -8.62
CA PHE A 62 2.57 -0.02 -9.80
C PHE A 62 3.71 -0.93 -9.36
N ARG A 63 3.41 -2.19 -9.09
CA ARG A 63 4.39 -3.15 -8.54
C ARG A 63 5.57 -3.45 -9.47
N ASN A 64 5.41 -3.17 -10.76
CA ASN A 64 6.43 -3.36 -11.79
C ASN A 64 7.26 -2.09 -12.06
N LEU A 65 7.02 -1.00 -11.33
CA LEU A 65 7.66 0.28 -11.56
C LEU A 65 9.14 0.23 -11.18
N LYS A 66 10.01 0.31 -12.19
CA LYS A 66 11.47 0.32 -12.06
C LYS A 66 12.03 1.74 -12.00
N HIS A 67 11.42 2.66 -12.73
CA HIS A 67 11.92 4.02 -12.87
C HIS A 67 10.85 5.04 -12.55
N LEU A 68 11.14 5.93 -11.60
CA LEU A 68 10.25 7.03 -11.21
C LEU A 68 10.98 8.36 -11.31
N VAL A 69 10.42 9.29 -12.07
CA VAL A 69 10.88 10.68 -12.18
C VAL A 69 9.83 11.62 -11.58
N ILE A 70 10.23 12.43 -10.61
CA ILE A 70 9.38 13.37 -9.86
C ILE A 70 10.07 14.74 -9.76
N ASP A 71 10.68 15.20 -10.85
CA ASP A 71 11.29 16.53 -10.88
C ASP A 71 10.29 17.63 -10.59
N GLU A 72 10.75 18.69 -9.93
CA GLU A 72 9.95 19.88 -9.64
C GLU A 72 8.62 19.59 -8.90
N CYS A 73 8.49 18.41 -8.27
CA CYS A 73 7.33 18.05 -7.49
C CYS A 73 7.42 18.64 -6.06
N PRO A 74 6.29 19.06 -5.44
CA PRO A 74 6.29 19.63 -4.09
C PRO A 74 6.80 18.68 -2.99
N ILE A 75 6.74 17.36 -3.22
CA ILE A 75 7.14 16.28 -2.31
C ILE A 75 8.54 16.42 -1.72
N LEU A 76 9.49 17.00 -2.46
CA LEU A 76 10.90 17.06 -2.07
C LEU A 76 11.43 18.50 -2.08
N LYS A 77 10.61 19.45 -1.61
CA LYS A 77 11.08 20.83 -1.35
C LYS A 77 12.12 20.79 -0.22
N ALA A 78 13.37 20.88 -0.65
CA ALA A 78 14.58 20.45 0.01
C ALA A 78 15.10 21.39 1.11
N ASP A 79 14.38 21.38 2.22
CA ASP A 79 14.99 21.36 3.54
C ASP A 79 14.67 20.02 4.21
N LEU A 80 14.86 18.93 3.45
CA LEU A 80 14.73 17.62 4.05
C LEU A 80 15.75 17.55 5.19
N ARG A 81 15.23 17.43 6.42
CA ARG A 81 16.05 17.42 7.62
C ARG A 81 16.98 16.22 7.55
N GLN A 82 18.07 16.28 8.30
CA GLN A 82 18.99 15.16 8.42
C GLN A 82 18.21 13.87 8.73
N GLY A 83 18.39 12.83 7.90
CA GLY A 83 17.69 11.55 8.04
C GLY A 83 16.35 11.44 7.30
N GLU A 84 15.81 12.48 6.67
CA GLU A 84 14.57 12.36 5.89
C GLU A 84 14.81 11.62 4.56
N TRP A 85 16.01 11.71 3.96
CA TRP A 85 16.40 10.88 2.82
C TRP A 85 16.52 9.40 3.19
N MET A 86 17.06 9.12 4.38
CA MET A 86 17.06 7.79 4.96
C MET A 86 15.64 7.27 5.21
N ALA A 87 14.76 8.10 5.77
CA ALA A 87 13.35 7.75 5.94
C ALA A 87 12.65 7.47 4.60
N LEU A 88 12.96 8.25 3.56
CA LEU A 88 12.45 8.05 2.20
C LEU A 88 12.89 6.71 1.62
N GLY A 89 14.19 6.40 1.66
CA GLY A 89 14.73 5.12 1.19
C GLY A 89 14.08 3.93 1.89
N LYS A 90 13.93 4.02 3.22
CA LYS A 90 13.26 2.99 4.02
C LYS A 90 11.80 2.81 3.66
N ARG A 91 11.05 3.90 3.44
CA ARG A 91 9.64 3.81 3.02
C ARG A 91 9.48 3.18 1.64
N CYS A 92 10.34 3.54 0.68
CA CYS A 92 10.32 2.94 -0.66
C CYS A 92 10.54 1.42 -0.57
N ALA A 93 11.49 0.98 0.26
CA ALA A 93 11.75 -0.45 0.48
C ALA A 93 10.57 -1.19 1.16
N LEU A 94 9.80 -0.51 2.00
CA LEU A 94 8.71 -1.10 2.80
C LEU A 94 7.31 -0.95 2.19
N VAL A 95 7.20 -0.40 0.98
CA VAL A 95 5.90 -0.15 0.34
C VAL A 95 5.05 -1.43 0.21
N GLY A 96 5.68 -2.56 -0.08
CA GLY A 96 5.01 -3.86 -0.16
C GLY A 96 4.41 -4.32 1.16
N VAL A 97 5.03 -3.97 2.30
CA VAL A 97 4.51 -4.29 3.63
C VAL A 97 3.26 -3.48 3.94
N LYS A 98 3.28 -2.18 3.65
CA LYS A 98 2.12 -1.29 3.81
C LYS A 98 0.96 -1.79 2.95
N ARG A 99 1.21 -2.05 1.67
CA ARG A 99 0.21 -2.53 0.71
C ARG A 99 -0.40 -3.88 1.11
N ALA A 100 0.41 -4.83 1.57
CA ALA A 100 -0.07 -6.12 2.06
C ALA A 100 -0.99 -5.98 3.28
N ARG A 101 -0.65 -5.10 4.23
CA ARG A 101 -1.47 -4.83 5.42
C ARG A 101 -2.79 -4.16 5.07
N ASP A 102 -2.77 -3.18 4.17
CA ASP A 102 -3.97 -2.49 3.72
C ASP A 102 -4.89 -3.48 3.00
N ARG A 103 -4.34 -4.31 2.11
CA ARG A 103 -5.11 -5.34 1.41
C ARG A 103 -5.64 -6.42 2.35
N GLU A 104 -4.89 -6.79 3.39
CA GLU A 104 -5.36 -7.74 4.41
C GLU A 104 -6.56 -7.17 5.19
N ARG A 105 -6.52 -5.87 5.51
CA ARG A 105 -7.65 -5.17 6.16
C ARG A 105 -8.88 -5.12 5.25
N GLU A 106 -8.70 -4.77 3.98
CA GLU A 106 -9.78 -4.77 2.98
C GLU A 106 -10.44 -6.15 2.86
N LEU A 107 -9.62 -7.21 2.73
CA LEU A 107 -10.14 -8.58 2.59
C LEU A 107 -10.87 -9.06 3.85
N LYS A 108 -10.35 -8.72 5.04
CA LYS A 108 -11.04 -9.03 6.32
C LYS A 108 -12.40 -8.33 6.40
N ALA A 109 -12.46 -7.05 6.10
CA ALA A 109 -13.71 -6.29 6.12
C ALA A 109 -14.74 -6.89 5.15
N TRP A 110 -14.30 -7.25 3.93
CA TRP A 110 -15.16 -7.88 2.94
C TRP A 110 -15.68 -9.26 3.38
N LEU A 111 -14.84 -10.09 3.99
CA LEU A 111 -15.26 -11.41 4.51
C LEU A 111 -16.25 -11.28 5.68
N GLU A 112 -16.07 -10.29 6.54
CA GLU A 112 -16.99 -9.99 7.63
C GLU A 112 -18.35 -9.51 7.11
N GLU A 113 -18.36 -8.59 6.13
CA GLU A 113 -19.58 -8.08 5.49
C GLU A 113 -20.38 -9.20 4.82
N ARG A 114 -19.71 -10.04 4.02
CA ARG A 114 -20.34 -11.18 3.35
C ARG A 114 -20.97 -12.16 4.34
N TRP A 115 -20.26 -12.48 5.42
CA TRP A 115 -20.77 -13.39 6.44
C TRP A 115 -22.01 -12.86 7.16
N VAL A 116 -22.05 -11.56 7.48
CA VAL A 116 -23.25 -10.93 8.07
C VAL A 116 -24.43 -10.98 7.09
N GLY A 117 -24.20 -10.71 5.80
CA GLY A 117 -25.22 -10.80 4.76
C GLY A 117 -25.81 -12.20 4.64
N ASP A 118 -24.95 -13.23 4.62
CA ASP A 118 -25.38 -14.64 4.54
C ASP A 118 -26.23 -15.05 5.77
N GLN A 119 -25.90 -14.58 6.98
CA GLN A 119 -26.71 -14.86 8.18
C GLN A 119 -28.07 -14.15 8.17
N GLN A 120 -28.14 -12.91 7.67
CA GLN A 120 -29.41 -12.19 7.56
C GLN A 120 -30.34 -12.82 6.52
N ALA A 121 -29.80 -13.28 5.39
CA ALA A 121 -30.58 -13.97 4.37
C ALA A 121 -31.20 -15.28 4.90
N LEU A 122 -30.46 -16.05 5.71
CA LEU A 122 -30.96 -17.28 6.32
C LEU A 122 -31.99 -17.03 7.45
N GLY A 123 -31.95 -15.86 8.10
CA GLY A 123 -32.87 -15.50 9.19
C GLY A 123 -34.20 -14.89 8.74
N SER A 124 -34.33 -14.48 7.48
CA SER A 124 -35.49 -13.70 7.01
C SER A 124 -36.65 -14.52 6.43
N ASP A 125 -36.48 -15.84 6.19
CA ASP A 125 -37.54 -16.73 5.66
C ASP A 125 -38.24 -17.59 6.74
N GLY A 126 -38.06 -17.23 8.02
CA GLY A 126 -38.81 -17.81 9.14
C GLY A 126 -40.14 -17.11 9.38
N GLY A 127 -41.20 -17.51 8.66
CA GLY A 127 -42.56 -17.45 9.21
C GLY A 127 -42.64 -18.14 10.59
N PRO A 128 -43.70 -17.93 11.39
CA PRO A 128 -43.74 -18.27 12.81
C PRO A 128 -43.58 -19.79 13.02
N ALA A 129 -42.36 -20.23 13.27
CA ALA A 129 -42.07 -21.60 13.65
C ALA A 129 -42.47 -21.80 15.10
N HIS A 130 -43.56 -22.53 15.23
CA HIS A 130 -44.13 -23.13 16.43
C HIS A 130 -43.05 -23.55 17.45
N LEU A 131 -43.16 -22.99 18.65
CA LEU A 131 -42.48 -23.45 19.86
C LEU A 131 -42.70 -24.96 20.02
N VAL A 132 -41.65 -25.76 19.83
CA VAL A 132 -41.53 -27.07 20.47
C VAL A 132 -40.41 -26.95 21.49
N VAL A 133 -40.85 -26.66 22.71
CA VAL A 133 -40.10 -26.79 23.94
C VAL A 133 -39.63 -28.24 24.05
N ASN A 134 -38.31 -28.46 24.06
CA ASN A 134 -37.73 -29.73 24.48
C ASN A 134 -36.84 -29.46 25.71
N PRO A 135 -37.30 -29.74 26.94
CA PRO A 135 -36.57 -29.44 28.16
C PRO A 135 -35.89 -30.72 28.66
N ALA A 136 -34.66 -30.98 28.26
CA ALA A 136 -33.81 -31.91 29.00
C ALA A 136 -32.32 -31.72 28.65
N ARG A 137 -31.54 -31.39 29.68
CA ARG A 137 -30.06 -31.31 29.73
C ARG A 137 -29.40 -30.07 29.11
N ALA A 138 -29.68 -28.92 29.73
CA ALA A 138 -28.67 -27.87 29.87
C ALA A 138 -28.02 -28.02 31.25
N GLU A 139 -26.80 -28.56 31.32
CA GLU A 139 -26.00 -28.47 32.53
C GLU A 139 -25.55 -27.02 32.76
N PRO A 140 -25.65 -26.49 33.99
CA PRO A 140 -25.25 -25.13 34.29
C PRO A 140 -23.72 -25.02 34.25
N ARG A 141 -23.19 -24.37 33.22
CA ARG A 141 -21.78 -23.95 33.17
C ARG A 141 -21.50 -22.99 34.32
N ARG A 142 -20.79 -23.49 35.34
CA ARG A 142 -20.27 -22.70 36.47
C ARG A 142 -19.48 -21.50 35.96
N GLN A 143 -20.00 -20.30 36.23
CA GLN A 143 -19.27 -19.06 36.05
C GLN A 143 -18.05 -19.09 36.98
N ARG A 144 -16.85 -19.00 36.39
CA ARG A 144 -15.61 -18.90 37.14
C ARG A 144 -15.60 -17.56 37.90
N PRO A 145 -15.34 -17.54 39.22
CA PRO A 145 -15.25 -16.31 40.00
C PRO A 145 -14.16 -15.39 39.43
N GLY A 146 -14.56 -14.18 39.07
CA GLY A 146 -13.67 -13.15 38.55
C GLY A 146 -12.60 -12.78 39.57
N ARG A 147 -11.35 -12.76 39.12
CA ARG A 147 -10.23 -12.14 39.84
C ARG A 147 -10.49 -10.63 39.86
N ARG A 148 -10.89 -10.09 41.02
CA ARG A 148 -10.93 -8.65 41.31
C ARG A 148 -9.50 -8.10 41.21
N GLY A 149 -9.06 -7.76 40.01
CA GLY A 149 -7.92 -6.87 39.80
C GLY A 149 -8.45 -5.44 39.79
N LEU A 150 -8.01 -4.64 40.76
CA LEU A 150 -8.19 -3.20 40.78
C LEU A 150 -7.70 -2.62 39.44
N ALA A 151 -8.63 -2.26 38.56
CA ALA A 151 -8.34 -1.34 37.48
C ALA A 151 -8.36 0.07 38.09
N SER A 152 -7.19 0.59 38.45
CA SER A 152 -7.02 2.02 38.66
C SER A 152 -7.05 2.68 37.29
N ALA A 153 -8.25 3.01 36.81
CA ALA A 153 -8.42 3.81 35.60
C ALA A 153 -8.10 5.26 35.98
N THR A 154 -6.92 5.74 35.59
CA THR A 154 -6.58 7.16 35.62
C THR A 154 -7.35 7.84 34.50
N ILE A 155 -8.51 8.42 34.85
CA ILE A 155 -9.30 9.23 33.93
C ILE A 155 -8.57 10.57 33.79
N SER A 156 -7.86 10.77 32.68
CA SER A 156 -7.35 12.09 32.32
C SER A 156 -8.44 12.82 31.54
N ILE A 157 -9.19 13.66 32.26
CA ILE A 157 -10.05 14.67 31.64
C ILE A 157 -9.13 15.81 31.21
N ARG A 158 -8.86 15.89 29.90
CA ARG A 158 -8.36 17.12 29.29
C ARG A 158 -9.48 17.69 28.44
N ASP A 159 -10.08 18.76 28.93
CA ASP A 159 -10.88 19.67 28.15
C ASP A 159 -9.98 20.29 27.07
N HIS A 160 -10.30 20.05 25.81
CA HIS A 160 -9.78 20.84 24.69
C HIS A 160 -10.97 21.38 23.89
N PRO A 161 -11.10 22.70 23.75
CA PRO A 161 -12.15 23.32 22.96
C PRO A 161 -11.83 23.25 21.45
N THR A 162 -12.88 22.92 20.68
CA THR A 162 -13.20 23.36 19.31
C THR A 162 -12.05 23.64 18.32
N GLY A 163 -11.92 22.75 17.34
CA GLY A 163 -11.16 22.98 16.10
C GLY A 163 -11.49 21.88 15.08
N GLU A 164 -11.85 22.28 13.86
CA GLU A 164 -12.65 21.53 12.89
C GLU A 164 -11.96 20.35 12.16
N ALA A 165 -12.80 19.38 11.81
CA ALA A 165 -12.79 18.54 10.60
C ALA A 165 -11.60 17.58 10.31
N ASN A 166 -11.81 16.29 10.60
CA ASN A 166 -11.83 15.23 9.59
C ASN A 166 -12.28 13.88 10.21
N GLU A 167 -13.60 13.68 10.25
CA GLU A 167 -14.21 12.42 10.66
C GLU A 167 -14.14 11.38 9.52
N ALA A 168 -13.18 10.46 9.57
CA ALA A 168 -13.39 9.14 9.01
C ALA A 168 -14.29 8.36 9.98
N LYS A 169 -15.61 8.47 9.79
CA LYS A 169 -16.61 7.66 10.50
C LYS A 169 -16.41 6.18 10.20
N THR A 170 -15.56 5.54 11.00
CA THR A 170 -15.63 4.10 11.17
C THR A 170 -16.93 3.85 11.92
N SER A 171 -17.88 3.19 11.27
CA SER A 171 -19.17 2.80 11.84
C SER A 171 -18.95 2.05 13.16
N LEU A 172 -19.14 2.75 14.29
CA LEU A 172 -19.11 2.19 15.65
C LEU A 172 -20.50 1.65 16.01
N ILE A 173 -21.07 0.77 15.16
CA ILE A 173 -22.25 0.01 15.59
C ILE A 173 -21.77 -0.92 16.72
N PRO A 174 -22.32 -0.79 17.94
CA PRO A 174 -21.98 -1.70 19.04
C PRO A 174 -22.34 -3.12 18.63
N ARG A 175 -21.33 -3.99 18.49
CA ARG A 175 -21.57 -5.40 18.18
C ARG A 175 -22.32 -6.05 19.35
N ASP A 176 -23.44 -6.68 19.05
CA ASP A 176 -24.15 -7.55 19.97
C ASP A 176 -23.21 -8.69 20.42
N PRO A 177 -22.89 -8.81 21.73
CA PRO A 177 -22.00 -9.86 22.24
C PRO A 177 -22.56 -11.28 22.09
N THR A 178 -23.83 -11.44 21.69
CA THR A 178 -24.46 -12.75 21.50
C THR A 178 -24.23 -13.36 20.11
N MET A 179 -23.75 -12.59 19.13
CA MET A 179 -23.51 -13.10 17.77
C MET A 179 -22.25 -14.00 17.72
N PRO A 180 -22.36 -15.28 17.27
CA PRO A 180 -21.20 -16.18 17.15
C PRO A 180 -20.19 -15.59 16.17
N ARG A 181 -18.90 -15.51 16.50
CA ARG A 181 -17.90 -15.00 15.55
C ARG A 181 -17.81 -15.90 14.31
N PRO A 182 -17.62 -15.34 13.11
CA PRO A 182 -17.47 -16.14 11.91
C PRO A 182 -16.23 -17.04 12.01
N PRO A 183 -16.29 -18.29 11.50
CA PRO A 183 -15.11 -19.11 11.31
C PRO A 183 -14.31 -18.59 10.10
N ILE A 184 -13.81 -17.35 10.15
CA ILE A 184 -12.92 -16.82 9.11
C ILE A 184 -11.56 -17.49 9.29
N SER A 185 -11.15 -18.28 8.28
CA SER A 185 -9.82 -18.88 8.24
C SER A 185 -8.76 -17.79 8.42
N LYS A 186 -7.82 -17.97 9.35
CA LYS A 186 -6.74 -17.00 9.55
C LYS A 186 -5.86 -16.96 8.31
N PHE A 187 -5.73 -15.78 7.71
CA PHE A 187 -4.82 -15.55 6.58
C PHE A 187 -3.88 -14.36 6.83
N ARG A 188 -2.83 -14.29 6.02
CA ARG A 188 -1.93 -13.15 5.88
C ARG A 188 -1.59 -12.94 4.40
N ILE A 189 -1.28 -11.69 4.03
CA ILE A 189 -0.82 -11.36 2.67
C ILE A 189 0.69 -11.12 2.69
N LEU A 190 1.43 -11.88 1.90
CA LEU A 190 2.88 -11.79 1.75
C LEU A 190 3.23 -10.46 1.04
N PRO A 191 4.04 -9.59 1.68
CA PRO A 191 4.54 -8.37 1.05
C PRO A 191 5.34 -8.69 -0.21
N PHE A 192 5.14 -7.92 -1.28
CA PHE A 192 5.99 -8.00 -2.47
C PHE A 192 7.35 -7.33 -2.21
N VAL A 193 8.35 -7.75 -2.98
CA VAL A 193 9.69 -7.14 -2.99
C VAL A 193 9.66 -5.94 -3.94
N PRO A 194 10.11 -4.75 -3.51
CA PRO A 194 10.15 -3.58 -4.39
C PRO A 194 11.11 -3.82 -5.55
N VAL A 195 10.75 -3.35 -6.75
CA VAL A 195 11.56 -3.50 -7.98
C VAL A 195 12.07 -2.15 -8.50
N LEU A 196 12.03 -1.12 -7.66
CA LEU A 196 12.46 0.22 -8.04
C LEU A 196 13.98 0.21 -8.25
N GLU A 197 14.42 0.51 -9.45
CA GLU A 197 15.83 0.56 -9.84
C GLU A 197 16.37 1.99 -9.83
N THR A 198 15.53 2.99 -10.12
CA THR A 198 15.95 4.40 -10.15
C THR A 198 14.87 5.33 -9.61
N LEU A 199 15.28 6.32 -8.83
CA LEU A 199 14.46 7.46 -8.41
C LEU A 199 15.14 8.75 -8.84
N ALA A 200 14.44 9.58 -9.60
CA ALA A 200 14.95 10.82 -10.15
C ALA A 200 14.12 12.00 -9.64
N THR A 201 14.79 13.04 -9.14
CA THR A 201 14.16 14.24 -8.61
C THR A 201 15.08 15.44 -8.76
N THR A 202 14.50 16.63 -8.64
CA THR A 202 15.25 17.89 -8.58
C THR A 202 15.43 18.29 -7.12
N THR A 203 16.64 18.66 -6.73
CA THR A 203 16.88 19.32 -5.45
C THR A 203 16.51 20.79 -5.54
N VAL A 204 16.16 21.43 -4.43
CA VAL A 204 16.02 22.90 -4.44
C VAL A 204 17.39 23.55 -4.71
N ILE A 205 17.35 24.75 -5.28
CA ILE A 205 18.54 25.56 -5.62
C ILE A 205 19.49 25.75 -4.42
N ALA A 206 18.97 25.72 -3.18
CA ALA A 206 19.77 25.85 -1.95
C ALA A 206 20.64 24.62 -1.61
N VAL A 207 20.40 23.44 -2.19
CA VAL A 207 21.26 22.27 -1.95
C VAL A 207 22.43 22.31 -2.93
N ALA A 208 23.63 22.55 -2.41
CA ALA A 208 24.85 22.52 -3.22
C ALA A 208 25.09 21.10 -3.78
N PRO A 209 25.54 20.97 -5.05
CA PRO A 209 25.85 19.67 -5.67
C PRO A 209 26.85 18.82 -4.87
N SER A 210 27.72 19.44 -4.09
CA SER A 210 28.65 18.76 -3.18
C SER A 210 27.97 17.94 -2.09
N ARG A 211 26.69 18.21 -1.78
CA ARG A 211 25.89 17.43 -0.81
C ARG A 211 25.22 16.19 -1.44
N HIS A 212 25.16 16.09 -2.76
CA HIS A 212 24.49 14.98 -3.45
C HIS A 212 25.04 13.59 -3.05
N PRO A 213 26.37 13.38 -2.87
CA PRO A 213 26.89 12.10 -2.38
C PRO A 213 26.37 11.72 -0.98
N ALA A 214 26.32 12.69 -0.06
CA ALA A 214 25.82 12.44 1.30
C ALA A 214 24.32 12.09 1.30
N ILE A 215 23.53 12.79 0.48
CA ILE A 215 22.10 12.51 0.31
C ILE A 215 21.87 11.09 -0.23
N ARG A 216 22.63 10.69 -1.25
CA ARG A 216 22.57 9.33 -1.80
C ARG A 216 22.91 8.27 -0.75
N ALA A 217 23.97 8.49 0.02
CA ALA A 217 24.37 7.58 1.10
C ALA A 217 23.28 7.45 2.19
N GLU A 218 22.62 8.55 2.58
CA GLU A 218 21.48 8.49 3.51
C GLU A 218 20.32 7.66 2.94
N PHE A 219 19.95 7.89 1.67
CA PHE A 219 18.91 7.12 0.99
C PHE A 219 19.24 5.63 0.91
N GLU A 220 20.46 5.28 0.51
CA GLU A 220 20.96 3.90 0.43
C GLU A 220 20.92 3.20 1.79
N THR A 221 21.35 3.89 2.85
CA THR A 221 21.28 3.38 4.23
C THR A 221 19.84 3.09 4.64
N GLY A 222 18.92 4.01 4.32
CA GLY A 222 17.50 3.84 4.57
C GLY A 222 16.89 2.67 3.82
N TRP A 223 17.23 2.52 2.54
CA TRP A 223 16.81 1.40 1.71
C TRP A 223 17.27 0.06 2.31
N ALA A 224 18.55 -0.06 2.63
CA ALA A 224 19.12 -1.28 3.22
C ALA A 224 18.43 -1.65 4.55
N GLU A 225 18.15 -0.67 5.43
CA GLU A 225 17.38 -0.90 6.65
C GLU A 225 15.96 -1.41 6.34
N GLY A 226 15.30 -0.83 5.34
CA GLY A 226 13.99 -1.25 4.89
C GLY A 226 13.97 -2.67 4.33
N ILE A 227 14.96 -3.06 3.52
CA ILE A 227 15.12 -4.41 3.00
C ILE A 227 15.34 -5.42 4.15
N ALA A 228 16.24 -5.13 5.10
CA ALA A 228 16.44 -6.00 6.27
C ALA A 228 15.14 -6.19 7.08
N GLN A 229 14.34 -5.12 7.25
CA GLN A 229 13.04 -5.21 7.91
C GLN A 229 12.02 -6.03 7.10
N LEU A 230 12.04 -5.93 5.77
CA LEU A 230 11.22 -6.74 4.87
C LEU A 230 11.58 -8.22 4.97
N GLU A 231 12.88 -8.57 4.99
CA GLU A 231 13.37 -9.94 5.17
C GLU A 231 12.86 -10.55 6.48
N VAL A 232 13.03 -9.85 7.60
CA VAL A 232 12.52 -10.29 8.90
C VAL A 232 11.01 -10.50 8.87
N THR A 233 10.28 -9.62 8.19
CA THR A 233 8.83 -9.73 8.03
C THR A 233 8.45 -10.99 7.24
N ARG A 234 9.10 -11.23 6.10
CA ARG A 234 8.86 -12.41 5.24
C ARG A 234 9.25 -13.71 5.94
N ALA A 235 10.37 -13.74 6.66
CA ALA A 235 10.79 -14.89 7.47
C ALA A 235 9.76 -15.25 8.55
N ARG A 236 9.20 -14.26 9.27
CA ARG A 236 8.12 -14.49 10.24
C ARG A 236 6.85 -15.04 9.60
N MET A 237 6.53 -14.60 8.38
CA MET A 237 5.39 -15.12 7.63
C MET A 237 5.60 -16.57 7.18
N ARG A 238 6.82 -16.94 6.79
CA ARG A 238 7.19 -18.33 6.50
C ARG A 238 6.95 -19.24 7.70
N THR A 239 7.39 -18.83 8.89
CA THR A 239 7.10 -19.55 10.14
C THR A 239 5.60 -19.60 10.44
N SER A 240 4.88 -18.52 10.19
CA SER A 240 3.42 -18.46 10.37
C SER A 240 2.68 -19.45 9.45
N SER A 241 3.15 -19.60 8.20
CA SER A 241 2.60 -20.56 7.24
C SER A 241 2.77 -22.00 7.71
N ARG A 242 3.97 -22.35 8.20
CA ARG A 242 4.25 -23.66 8.80
C ARG A 242 3.36 -23.97 10.01
N ASN A 243 2.88 -22.94 10.70
CA ASN A 243 1.93 -23.04 11.81
C ASN A 243 0.46 -23.06 11.37
N GLY A 244 0.18 -23.29 10.08
CA GLY A 244 -1.17 -23.44 9.54
C GLY A 244 -1.89 -22.13 9.21
N ILE A 245 -1.19 -20.99 9.15
CA ILE A 245 -1.79 -19.75 8.66
C ILE A 245 -1.76 -19.74 7.13
N ARG A 246 -2.92 -19.53 6.50
CA ARG A 246 -3.03 -19.40 5.03
C ARG A 246 -2.26 -18.16 4.57
N LEU A 247 -1.34 -18.32 3.63
CA LEU A 247 -0.63 -17.21 3.02
C LEU A 247 -1.16 -16.94 1.62
N LEU A 248 -1.42 -15.66 1.35
CA LEU A 248 -1.77 -15.16 0.02
C LEU A 248 -0.63 -14.28 -0.48
N LYS A 249 -0.35 -14.27 -1.78
CA LYS A 249 0.52 -13.28 -2.44
C LYS A 249 -0.27 -12.54 -3.51
N PHE A 250 0.23 -11.38 -3.92
CA PHE A 250 -0.37 -10.67 -5.05
C PHE A 250 -0.06 -11.42 -6.33
N ALA A 251 -1.08 -11.77 -7.11
CA ALA A 251 -0.88 -12.39 -8.41
C ALA A 251 -0.06 -11.46 -9.32
N PRO A 252 0.78 -11.97 -10.25
CA PRO A 252 1.57 -11.14 -11.15
C PRO A 252 0.70 -10.11 -11.89
N ASP A 253 -0.45 -10.57 -12.42
CA ASP A 253 -1.42 -9.75 -13.17
C ASP A 253 -2.58 -9.22 -12.31
N ALA A 254 -2.43 -9.19 -10.98
CA ALA A 254 -3.50 -8.78 -10.05
C ALA A 254 -4.12 -7.42 -10.35
N GLU A 255 -3.36 -6.53 -10.96
CA GLU A 255 -3.79 -5.15 -11.21
C GLU A 255 -4.70 -5.01 -12.42
N ASN A 256 -4.83 -6.04 -13.26
CA ASN A 256 -5.56 -6.01 -14.54
C ASN A 256 -7.05 -6.25 -14.48
N ARG A 257 -7.58 -6.66 -13.33
CA ARG A 257 -8.97 -7.10 -13.27
C ARG A 257 -9.84 -5.94 -12.80
N ASN A 258 -10.62 -5.39 -13.74
CA ASN A 258 -11.68 -4.39 -13.52
C ASN A 258 -12.96 -5.03 -12.93
N GLY A 259 -12.85 -6.19 -12.28
CA GLY A 259 -13.99 -6.90 -11.73
C GLY A 259 -14.58 -6.21 -10.51
N ARG A 260 -15.86 -6.49 -10.26
CA ARG A 260 -16.50 -6.23 -8.97
C ARG A 260 -15.66 -6.97 -7.90
N ARG A 261 -14.97 -6.22 -7.03
CA ARG A 261 -14.01 -6.78 -6.04
C ARG A 261 -14.64 -7.90 -5.21
N THR A 262 -14.40 -9.15 -5.61
CA THR A 262 -14.86 -10.37 -4.90
C THR A 262 -14.01 -10.69 -3.67
N GLY A 263 -13.40 -9.67 -3.03
CA GLY A 263 -12.48 -9.80 -1.91
C GLY A 263 -11.12 -10.39 -2.28
N MET A 264 -11.09 -11.56 -2.93
CA MET A 264 -9.90 -12.34 -3.27
C MET A 264 -9.24 -11.95 -4.60
N GLU A 265 -9.84 -11.03 -5.34
CA GLU A 265 -9.31 -10.59 -6.63
C GLU A 265 -7.87 -10.07 -6.50
N GLY A 266 -7.02 -10.55 -7.41
CA GLY A 266 -5.60 -10.21 -7.44
C GLY A 266 -4.74 -10.89 -6.37
N LEU A 267 -5.27 -11.87 -5.65
CA LEU A 267 -4.52 -12.67 -4.68
C LEU A 267 -4.49 -14.14 -5.10
N GLU A 268 -3.36 -14.79 -4.86
CA GLU A 268 -3.15 -16.22 -5.09
C GLU A 268 -2.58 -16.88 -3.81
N ASP A 269 -2.87 -18.15 -3.61
CA ASP A 269 -2.33 -18.90 -2.48
C ASP A 269 -0.82 -19.16 -2.65
N VAL A 270 -0.08 -18.93 -1.58
CA VAL A 270 1.33 -19.35 -1.48
C VAL A 270 1.33 -20.79 -1.00
N GLN A 271 1.87 -21.70 -1.82
CA GLN A 271 2.03 -23.10 -1.42
C GLN A 271 3.04 -23.20 -0.27
N VAL A 272 2.84 -24.16 0.63
CA VAL A 272 3.67 -24.32 1.85
C VAL A 272 5.13 -24.62 1.52
N ASP A 273 5.37 -25.24 0.37
CA ASP A 273 6.66 -25.63 -0.21
C ASP A 273 7.22 -24.61 -1.22
N ASP A 274 6.50 -23.50 -1.50
CA ASP A 274 6.99 -22.42 -2.35
C ASP A 274 7.99 -21.52 -1.59
N ASP A 275 9.20 -22.04 -1.39
CA ASP A 275 10.29 -21.29 -0.78
C ASP A 275 10.74 -20.09 -1.62
N THR A 276 10.50 -20.14 -2.94
CA THR A 276 10.85 -19.05 -3.86
C THR A 276 10.04 -17.80 -3.58
N ALA A 277 8.80 -17.94 -3.11
CA ALA A 277 7.94 -16.81 -2.73
C ALA A 277 8.54 -15.95 -1.61
N PHE A 278 9.51 -16.45 -0.83
CA PHE A 278 10.15 -15.74 0.29
C PHE A 278 11.50 -15.12 -0.04
N ILE A 279 12.11 -15.49 -1.17
CA ILE A 279 13.40 -14.95 -1.58
C ILE A 279 13.26 -13.46 -1.89
N ILE A 280 14.25 -12.67 -1.49
CA ILE A 280 14.42 -11.29 -1.93
C ILE A 280 15.55 -11.34 -2.96
N HIS A 281 15.19 -11.05 -4.21
CA HIS A 281 16.16 -10.90 -5.28
C HIS A 281 16.58 -9.44 -5.31
N ASP A 282 17.89 -9.20 -5.40
CA ASP A 282 18.50 -7.87 -5.51
C ASP A 282 18.22 -6.95 -4.30
N ASP A 283 19.21 -6.82 -3.43
CA ASP A 283 19.21 -5.91 -2.28
C ASP A 283 19.78 -4.53 -2.62
N LYS A 284 20.15 -4.30 -3.89
CA LYS A 284 20.73 -3.03 -4.33
C LYS A 284 19.74 -1.89 -4.17
N ALA A 285 20.24 -0.78 -3.63
CA ALA A 285 19.45 0.44 -3.53
C ALA A 285 19.18 1.06 -4.91
N PRO A 286 17.98 1.65 -5.12
CA PRO A 286 17.68 2.38 -6.33
C PRO A 286 18.67 3.53 -6.53
N LEU A 287 19.10 3.75 -7.78
CA LEU A 287 19.94 4.90 -8.13
C LEU A 287 19.13 6.19 -7.93
N LEU A 288 19.55 7.00 -6.97
CA LEU A 288 18.96 8.32 -6.71
C LEU A 288 19.69 9.39 -7.52
N CYS A 289 18.97 10.01 -8.47
CA CYS A 289 19.45 11.15 -9.24
C CYS A 289 18.83 12.46 -8.74
N LEU A 290 19.69 13.46 -8.54
CA LEU A 290 19.36 14.77 -7.98
C LEU A 290 19.64 15.91 -8.96
N ALA A 291 20.03 15.59 -10.19
CA ALA A 291 20.52 16.53 -11.20
C ALA A 291 19.39 17.24 -11.98
N GLY A 292 18.14 17.13 -11.52
CA GLY A 292 17.00 17.79 -12.18
C GLY A 292 16.75 17.36 -13.63
N PRO A 293 15.86 18.06 -14.34
CA PRO A 293 15.43 17.66 -15.69
C PRO A 293 16.46 17.99 -16.79
N SER A 294 17.44 18.87 -16.52
CA SER A 294 18.38 19.37 -17.52
C SER A 294 19.41 18.31 -17.93
N ARG A 295 19.68 18.18 -19.23
CA ARG A 295 20.70 17.23 -19.75
C ARG A 295 22.14 17.58 -19.43
N ASN A 296 22.42 18.86 -19.26
CA ASN A 296 23.77 19.38 -19.07
C ASN A 296 24.23 19.30 -17.61
N GLU A 297 23.40 18.74 -16.72
CA GLU A 297 23.73 18.57 -15.32
C GLU A 297 24.46 17.24 -15.05
N HIS A 298 25.01 17.11 -13.84
CA HIS A 298 25.82 15.96 -13.46
C HIS A 298 24.95 14.76 -13.08
N HIS A 299 24.32 14.16 -14.10
CA HIS A 299 23.52 12.95 -13.95
C HIS A 299 24.38 11.74 -13.59
N VAL A 300 23.78 10.83 -12.82
CA VAL A 300 24.38 9.51 -12.56
C VAL A 300 24.15 8.63 -13.78
N GLU A 301 25.16 7.88 -14.22
CA GLU A 301 25.00 6.93 -15.31
C GLU A 301 23.85 5.94 -15.02
N GLY A 302 22.93 5.77 -15.98
CA GLY A 302 21.76 4.92 -15.83
C GLY A 302 20.67 5.49 -14.92
N CYS A 303 20.67 6.80 -14.61
CA CYS A 303 19.59 7.41 -13.85
C CYS A 303 18.25 7.38 -14.62
N GLY A 304 17.15 7.53 -13.88
CA GLY A 304 15.81 7.61 -14.47
C GLY A 304 15.67 8.70 -15.54
N HIS A 305 16.38 9.84 -15.41
CA HIS A 305 16.39 10.88 -16.45
C HIS A 305 16.97 10.38 -17.77
N SER A 306 18.15 9.76 -17.73
CA SER A 306 18.84 9.22 -18.92
C SER A 306 18.00 8.14 -19.63
N ILE A 307 17.44 7.20 -18.85
CA ILE A 307 16.54 6.16 -19.37
C ILE A 307 15.31 6.79 -20.01
N GLY A 308 14.78 7.84 -19.40
CA GLY A 308 13.67 8.60 -19.97
C GLY A 308 14.02 9.18 -21.33
N TRP A 309 15.13 9.90 -21.44
CA TRP A 309 15.57 10.49 -22.71
C TRP A 309 15.64 9.47 -23.84
N ASP A 310 16.10 8.25 -23.55
CA ASP A 310 16.16 7.15 -24.51
C ASP A 310 14.75 6.67 -24.92
N ILE A 311 13.81 6.55 -23.98
CA ILE A 311 12.42 6.12 -24.23
C ILE A 311 11.67 7.10 -25.14
N TRP A 312 11.86 8.40 -24.93
CA TRP A 312 11.10 9.45 -25.64
C TRP A 312 11.84 10.04 -26.84
N HIS A 313 13.04 9.56 -27.16
CA HIS A 313 13.88 10.05 -28.26
C HIS A 313 14.03 11.59 -28.27
N GLU A 314 14.05 12.21 -27.08
CA GLU A 314 14.24 13.65 -26.98
C GLU A 314 15.64 13.96 -27.55
N THR A 315 15.71 14.73 -28.63
CA THR A 315 16.99 15.16 -29.22
C THR A 315 17.52 16.36 -28.42
N THR A 316 18.85 16.50 -28.34
CA THR A 316 19.51 17.64 -27.68
C THR A 316 19.21 18.99 -28.32
N GLU A 317 18.51 19.01 -29.46
CA GLU A 317 18.26 20.20 -30.28
C GLU A 317 17.03 21.02 -29.86
N ASP A 318 16.16 20.51 -28.98
CA ASP A 318 14.89 21.16 -28.62
C ASP A 318 14.97 22.11 -27.40
N VAL A 319 16.18 22.46 -26.95
CA VAL A 319 16.38 23.37 -25.80
C VAL A 319 17.33 24.50 -26.19
N ASN A 320 16.88 25.37 -27.09
CA ASN A 320 17.41 26.73 -27.29
C ASN A 320 16.27 27.73 -27.16
#